data_AF-A0A7S0H2K2-F1
#
_entry.id   AF-A0A7S0H2K2-F1
#
_cell.length_a   1.000
_cell.length_b   1.000
_cell.length_c   1.000
_cell.angle_alpha   90.00
_cell.angle_beta   90.00
_cell.angle_gamma   90.00
#
_symmetry.space_group_name_H-M   'P 1'
#
loop_
_entity.id
_entity.type
_entity.pdbx_description
1 polymer ?
#
loop_
_entity_poly.entity_id
_entity_poly.type
_entity_poly.pdbx_seq_one_letter_code
_entity_poly.pdbx_strand_id
1 'polypeptide(L)'
;TTARAREHAGRALSSRRFADRIMLASSSSVCASPSLRAPARGLSAGPRDPLCQVSTRRLSPCHAGARRSFAVAAVSASALEPLPQTCAEQVVQCAAAVRLAASPEGGSHRRQRVELLLPINQRKSEFTSVEADDYGMNDADVYKVAMETASAMIRLVDPNGGEMSAKRVDKDNDPVGVLQNAAGTVRALVIPNAQDLDALRALASLGDANGAQVTLLVNPQWVESGQIISDFGIGPWKKRAMDFLDTFESTYALTESRVGAAATRDPARGGDFMGVGGVARILKTRTSAFQIFAMGQDGSSECVCVVPSEPSYEFLEKEVFIKEEYSLLRRRNGAEAGPSLETRLESSISAAAASADGGAAMDWSIASTAEINAAVRADAIGPADVDGFSKTGIRTALAALGLPTSGKVESMRERLREALLEKKGTEWEY
;
A
#
# COMPACT_ATOMS: atom_id res chain seq x y z
N THR A 1 -41.89 4.80 -28.21
CA THR A 1 -40.93 3.70 -27.92
C THR A 1 -39.48 4.15 -28.12
N THR A 2 -39.09 5.32 -27.62
CA THR A 2 -37.72 5.88 -27.81
C THR A 2 -37.45 6.99 -26.78
N ALA A 3 -37.48 6.66 -25.49
CA ALA A 3 -37.05 7.58 -24.42
C ALA A 3 -36.33 6.91 -23.24
N ARG A 4 -36.24 5.58 -23.20
CA ARG A 4 -35.65 4.83 -22.07
C ARG A 4 -34.20 4.37 -22.25
N ALA A 5 -33.56 4.69 -23.37
CA ALA A 5 -32.22 4.19 -23.71
C ALA A 5 -31.07 5.17 -23.38
N ARG A 6 -31.35 6.41 -22.92
CA ARG A 6 -30.31 7.41 -22.62
C ARG A 6 -29.95 7.54 -21.14
N GLU A 7 -30.73 7.01 -20.20
CA GLU A 7 -30.40 7.04 -18.76
C GLU A 7 -29.41 5.94 -18.33
N HIS A 8 -29.28 4.85 -19.10
CA HIS A 8 -28.35 3.76 -18.76
C HIS A 8 -26.90 4.02 -19.19
N ALA A 9 -26.65 4.91 -20.15
CA ALA A 9 -25.29 5.24 -20.60
C ALA A 9 -24.57 6.23 -19.67
N GLY A 10 -25.30 7.06 -18.91
CA GLY A 10 -24.73 8.00 -17.93
C GLY A 10 -24.34 7.35 -16.60
N ARG A 11 -24.93 6.18 -16.26
CA ARG A 11 -24.68 5.46 -15.00
C ARG A 11 -23.45 4.55 -15.01
N ALA A 12 -22.94 4.18 -16.19
CA ALA A 12 -21.75 3.31 -16.33
C ALA A 12 -20.42 4.07 -16.33
N LEU A 13 -20.44 5.42 -16.36
CA LEU A 13 -19.25 6.27 -16.42
C LEU A 13 -18.75 6.72 -15.04
N SER A 14 -19.56 6.62 -13.97
CA SER A 14 -19.12 6.97 -12.62
C SER A 14 -18.48 5.80 -11.87
N SER A 15 -18.91 4.55 -12.12
CA SER A 15 -18.34 3.35 -11.47
C SER A 15 -16.93 2.99 -11.95
N ARG A 16 -16.48 3.56 -13.07
CA ARG A 16 -15.07 3.44 -13.49
C ARG A 16 -14.14 4.32 -12.67
N ARG A 17 -14.64 5.40 -12.06
CA ARG A 17 -13.79 6.37 -11.37
C ARG A 17 -13.26 5.88 -10.02
N PHE A 18 -13.94 4.97 -9.33
CA PHE A 18 -13.50 4.51 -8.01
C PHE A 18 -12.37 3.47 -8.12
N ALA A 19 -12.54 2.43 -8.93
CA ALA A 19 -11.48 1.48 -9.24
C ALA A 19 -10.31 2.14 -10.00
N ASP A 20 -10.58 3.05 -10.93
CA ASP A 20 -9.52 3.78 -11.61
C ASP A 20 -8.78 4.73 -10.65
N ARG A 21 -9.37 5.34 -9.61
CA ARG A 21 -8.61 6.26 -8.72
C ARG A 21 -7.66 5.55 -7.75
N ILE A 22 -8.02 4.34 -7.33
CA ILE A 22 -7.12 3.43 -6.60
C ILE A 22 -6.03 2.87 -7.53
N MET A 23 -6.25 2.89 -8.85
CA MET A 23 -5.29 2.43 -9.88
C MET A 23 -4.54 3.57 -10.62
N LEU A 24 -5.02 4.82 -10.60
CA LEU A 24 -4.60 5.96 -11.46
C LEU A 24 -3.40 6.75 -10.93
N ALA A 25 -2.76 6.29 -9.86
CA ALA A 25 -1.33 6.55 -9.72
C ALA A 25 -0.51 5.89 -10.85
N SER A 26 -1.14 5.06 -11.69
CA SER A 26 -0.54 4.39 -12.84
C SER A 26 -1.42 4.59 -14.09
N SER A 27 -0.79 5.02 -15.19
CA SER A 27 -1.31 5.09 -16.58
C SER A 27 -2.10 6.34 -17.03
N SER A 28 -1.40 7.24 -17.73
CA SER A 28 -1.98 7.93 -18.88
C SER A 28 -0.92 8.05 -20.00
N SER A 29 -1.13 7.31 -21.09
CA SER A 29 -0.46 7.56 -22.37
C SER A 29 -1.41 7.16 -23.49
N VAL A 30 -2.08 8.16 -24.07
CA VAL A 30 -2.69 8.06 -25.39
C VAL A 30 -1.72 8.72 -26.35
N CYS A 31 -0.89 7.92 -27.02
CA CYS A 31 -0.05 8.40 -28.12
C CYS A 31 -0.75 8.16 -29.46
N ALA A 32 -1.41 9.20 -29.96
CA ALA A 32 -1.68 9.35 -31.39
C ALA A 32 -0.43 9.94 -32.06
N SER A 33 0.16 9.19 -32.99
CA SER A 33 1.27 9.66 -33.82
C SER A 33 0.78 10.62 -34.92
N PRO A 34 1.58 11.62 -35.28
CA PRO A 34 1.83 11.83 -36.71
C PRO A 34 3.32 11.93 -37.01
N SER A 35 3.72 11.10 -37.98
CA SER A 35 5.01 11.11 -38.65
C SER A 35 5.23 12.42 -39.40
N LEU A 36 6.33 13.12 -39.14
CA LEU A 36 6.88 14.10 -40.08
C LEU A 36 8.40 13.96 -40.19
N ARG A 37 8.83 14.06 -41.44
CA ARG A 37 10.11 13.70 -42.03
C ARG A 37 11.27 14.56 -41.53
N ALA A 38 12.43 13.93 -41.36
CA ALA A 38 13.73 14.60 -41.38
C ALA A 38 14.08 15.08 -42.80
N PRO A 39 15.02 16.04 -42.92
CA PRO A 39 16.25 15.64 -43.58
C PRO A 39 17.52 16.09 -42.85
N ALA A 40 18.56 15.31 -43.08
CA ALA A 40 19.93 15.45 -42.61
C ALA A 40 20.77 16.40 -43.50
N ARG A 41 21.83 16.97 -42.89
CA ARG A 41 23.13 17.46 -43.43
C ARG A 41 23.80 18.23 -42.27
N GLY A 42 25.08 18.18 -41.93
CA GLY A 42 26.29 17.56 -42.47
C GLY A 42 27.50 18.36 -41.96
N LEU A 43 28.44 17.68 -41.29
CA LEU A 43 29.91 17.85 -41.24
C LEU A 43 30.64 19.15 -40.74
N SER A 44 31.54 18.88 -39.77
CA SER A 44 32.98 19.24 -39.62
C SER A 44 33.49 20.61 -39.12
N ALA A 45 34.00 20.57 -37.87
CA ALA A 45 35.33 20.94 -37.33
C ALA A 45 36.24 22.07 -37.93
N GLY A 46 36.75 22.95 -37.04
CA GLY A 46 38.01 23.72 -37.20
C GLY A 46 38.20 24.86 -36.16
N PRO A 47 39.43 25.30 -35.77
CA PRO A 47 39.76 25.71 -34.38
C PRO A 47 40.33 27.15 -34.12
N ARG A 48 40.27 27.57 -32.83
CA ARG A 48 41.14 28.47 -31.97
C ARG A 48 41.31 30.00 -32.21
N ASP A 49 40.77 30.79 -31.24
CA ASP A 49 41.28 31.95 -30.42
C ASP A 49 42.05 33.16 -31.04
N PRO A 50 42.20 34.38 -30.41
CA PRO A 50 41.77 34.88 -29.07
C PRO A 50 41.18 36.33 -28.98
N LEU A 51 40.73 36.71 -27.77
CA LEU A 51 40.68 38.06 -27.13
C LEU A 51 39.82 39.21 -27.71
N CYS A 52 38.78 39.61 -26.97
CA CYS A 52 38.53 41.02 -26.63
C CYS A 52 37.60 41.14 -25.40
N GLN A 53 38.11 41.72 -24.32
CA GLN A 53 37.34 42.18 -23.15
C GLN A 53 36.72 43.55 -23.45
N VAL A 54 35.39 43.70 -23.41
CA VAL A 54 34.74 44.96 -22.99
C VAL A 54 33.42 44.67 -22.25
N SER A 55 33.47 44.98 -20.95
CA SER A 55 32.44 45.53 -20.06
C SER A 55 30.93 45.43 -20.39
N THR A 56 30.24 44.69 -19.50
CA THR A 56 28.99 45.03 -18.81
C THR A 56 27.82 45.63 -19.61
N ARG A 57 26.75 44.85 -19.77
CA ARG A 57 25.39 45.26 -19.38
C ARG A 57 24.50 44.04 -19.15
N ARG A 58 23.86 44.05 -17.99
CA ARG A 58 22.91 43.06 -17.46
C ARG A 58 21.75 42.85 -18.43
N LEU A 59 21.60 41.64 -18.93
CA LEU A 59 20.31 40.97 -19.10
C LEU A 59 20.57 39.49 -18.84
N SER A 60 19.90 38.92 -17.84
CA SER A 60 19.90 37.46 -17.67
C SER A 60 18.49 36.96 -17.39
N PRO A 61 18.18 35.78 -17.93
CA PRO A 61 16.86 35.44 -18.38
C PRO A 61 16.08 34.66 -17.33
N CYS A 62 14.76 34.70 -17.52
CA CYS A 62 13.72 33.82 -17.02
C CYS A 62 14.19 32.43 -16.56
N HIS A 63 13.61 32.03 -15.42
CA HIS A 63 13.77 30.76 -14.71
C HIS A 63 13.89 29.54 -15.63
N ALA A 64 15.10 29.00 -15.73
CA ALA A 64 15.29 27.59 -16.08
C ALA A 64 14.73 26.75 -14.93
N GLY A 65 13.75 25.89 -15.24
CA GLY A 65 13.16 24.97 -14.27
C GLY A 65 14.24 24.14 -13.59
N ALA A 66 14.34 24.28 -12.26
CA ALA A 66 15.23 23.49 -11.44
C ALA A 66 14.82 22.01 -11.56
N ARG A 67 15.58 21.22 -12.33
CA ARG A 67 15.59 19.77 -12.18
C ARG A 67 16.03 19.49 -10.75
N ARG A 68 15.10 19.03 -9.90
CA ARG A 68 15.45 18.53 -8.57
C ARG A 68 16.35 17.30 -8.77
N SER A 69 17.64 17.46 -8.50
CA SER A 69 18.54 16.32 -8.39
C SER A 69 18.22 15.59 -7.09
N PHE A 70 17.68 14.39 -7.19
CA PHE A 70 17.49 13.50 -6.05
C PHE A 70 18.86 12.99 -5.61
N ALA A 71 19.33 13.41 -4.45
CA ALA A 71 20.50 12.81 -3.83
C ALA A 71 20.08 11.43 -3.29
N VAL A 72 20.52 10.37 -3.97
CA VAL A 72 20.32 8.98 -3.53
C VAL A 72 21.36 8.70 -2.45
N ALA A 73 20.91 8.43 -1.23
CA ALA A 73 21.79 8.02 -0.15
C ALA A 73 22.02 6.51 -0.19
N ALA A 74 23.28 6.07 -0.14
CA ALA A 74 23.59 4.68 0.17
C ALA A 74 23.30 4.44 1.65
N VAL A 75 22.26 3.65 1.95
CA VAL A 75 21.86 3.32 3.33
C VAL A 75 22.30 1.90 3.65
N SER A 76 22.97 1.70 4.80
CA SER A 76 23.32 0.36 5.29
C SER A 76 22.07 -0.48 5.56
N ALA A 77 22.10 -1.76 5.20
CA ALA A 77 20.95 -2.67 5.31
C ALA A 77 20.34 -2.76 6.73
N SER A 78 21.12 -2.52 7.78
CA SER A 78 20.64 -2.53 9.18
C SER A 78 19.81 -1.30 9.58
N ALA A 79 19.71 -0.28 8.72
CA ALA A 79 18.95 0.94 8.98
C ALA A 79 17.65 1.03 8.15
N LEU A 80 17.35 -0.01 7.36
CA LEU A 80 16.15 -0.08 6.53
C LEU A 80 14.98 -0.69 7.31
N GLU A 81 13.78 -0.21 7.01
CA GLU A 81 12.58 -0.82 7.56
C GLU A 81 12.25 -2.04 6.69
N PRO A 82 11.90 -3.19 7.29
CA PRO A 82 11.55 -4.37 6.50
C PRO A 82 10.28 -4.09 5.69
N LEU A 83 10.29 -4.48 4.41
CA LEU A 83 9.10 -4.42 3.56
C LEU A 83 8.10 -5.50 3.99
N PRO A 84 6.85 -5.14 4.35
CA PRO A 84 5.82 -6.12 4.60
C PRO A 84 5.54 -6.98 3.35
N GLN A 85 5.56 -8.29 3.53
CA GLN A 85 5.21 -9.27 2.49
C GLN A 85 3.76 -9.77 2.64
N THR A 86 3.10 -9.46 3.75
CA THR A 86 1.69 -9.76 3.98
C THR A 86 0.91 -8.57 4.54
N CYS A 87 -0.42 -8.66 4.48
CA CYS A 87 -1.30 -7.64 5.06
C CYS A 87 -1.14 -7.56 6.58
N ALA A 88 -1.02 -8.70 7.28
CA ALA A 88 -0.87 -8.70 8.73
C ALA A 88 0.46 -8.08 9.18
N GLU A 89 1.57 -8.37 8.48
CA GLU A 89 2.86 -7.70 8.73
C GLU A 89 2.75 -6.18 8.57
N GLN A 90 2.09 -5.71 7.51
CA GLN A 90 1.83 -4.29 7.30
C GLN A 90 1.01 -3.70 8.45
N VAL A 91 -0.05 -4.38 8.88
CA VAL A 91 -0.94 -3.91 9.94
C VAL A 91 -0.18 -3.80 11.27
N VAL A 92 0.67 -4.77 11.60
CA VAL A 92 1.55 -4.72 12.79
C VAL A 92 2.53 -3.56 12.69
N GLN A 93 3.22 -3.41 11.55
CA GLN A 93 4.20 -2.34 11.33
C GLN A 93 3.55 -0.95 11.39
N CYS A 94 2.40 -0.78 10.75
CA CYS A 94 1.63 0.46 10.76
C CYS A 94 1.11 0.79 12.17
N ALA A 95 0.57 -0.18 12.90
CA ALA A 95 0.10 0.05 14.27
C ALA A 95 1.24 0.48 15.20
N ALA A 96 2.43 -0.12 15.05
CA ALA A 96 3.62 0.31 15.79
C ALA A 96 4.00 1.77 15.44
N ALA A 97 3.98 2.16 14.17
CA ALA A 97 4.25 3.52 13.73
C ALA A 97 3.24 4.53 14.31
N VAL A 98 1.95 4.16 14.32
CA VAL A 98 0.86 5.00 14.88
C VAL A 98 1.02 5.19 16.39
N ARG A 99 1.30 4.10 17.13
CA ARG A 99 1.55 4.18 18.58
C ARG A 99 2.78 5.02 18.90
N LEU A 100 3.86 4.86 18.12
CA LEU A 100 5.06 5.68 18.28
C LEU A 100 4.71 7.16 18.07
N ALA A 101 4.05 7.52 16.97
CA ALA A 101 3.66 8.90 16.68
C ALA A 101 2.76 9.51 17.77
N ALA A 102 1.86 8.71 18.36
CA ALA A 102 0.97 9.12 19.44
C ALA A 102 1.66 9.22 20.82
N SER A 103 2.85 8.65 20.97
CA SER A 103 3.62 8.68 22.22
C SER A 103 4.34 10.01 22.42
N PRO A 104 4.74 10.37 23.66
CA PRO A 104 5.58 11.53 23.91
C PRO A 104 6.88 11.55 23.11
N GLU A 105 7.54 10.38 22.98
CA GLU A 105 8.79 10.22 22.24
C GLU A 105 8.62 10.47 20.74
N GLY A 106 7.45 10.14 20.19
CA GLY A 106 7.14 10.35 18.79
C GLY A 106 6.51 11.70 18.46
N GLY A 107 6.33 12.59 19.44
CA GLY A 107 5.80 13.95 19.23
C GLY A 107 4.34 14.15 19.63
N SER A 108 3.68 13.14 20.22
CA SER A 108 2.27 13.20 20.66
C SER A 108 1.29 13.59 19.55
N HIS A 109 1.53 13.15 18.33
CA HIS A 109 0.66 13.42 17.19
C HIS A 109 -0.65 12.65 17.34
N ARG A 110 -1.73 13.39 17.58
CA ARG A 110 -3.09 12.83 17.73
C ARG A 110 -3.83 12.71 16.40
N ARG A 111 -3.49 13.54 15.41
CA ARG A 111 -4.04 13.46 14.06
C ARG A 111 -2.96 12.88 13.16
N GLN A 112 -3.27 11.75 12.53
CA GLN A 112 -2.30 11.00 11.74
C GLN A 112 -2.91 10.53 10.43
N ARG A 113 -2.12 10.54 9.36
CA ARG A 113 -2.47 10.00 8.06
C ARG A 113 -1.70 8.71 7.82
N VAL A 114 -2.39 7.69 7.33
CA VAL A 114 -1.81 6.41 6.96
C VAL A 114 -2.31 5.95 5.58
N GLU A 115 -1.42 5.38 4.79
CA GLU A 115 -1.73 4.77 3.50
C GLU A 115 -1.34 3.29 3.54
N LEU A 116 -2.35 2.43 3.51
CA LEU A 116 -2.19 0.99 3.57
C LEU A 116 -2.27 0.40 2.16
N LEU A 117 -1.34 -0.49 1.83
CA LEU A 117 -1.48 -1.32 0.64
C LEU A 117 -2.62 -2.31 0.89
N LEU A 118 -3.71 -2.18 0.15
CA LEU A 118 -4.89 -3.02 0.35
C LEU A 118 -4.67 -4.42 -0.27
N PRO A 119 -5.06 -5.52 0.43
CA PRO A 119 -5.01 -6.90 -0.08
C PRO A 119 -6.14 -7.17 -1.08
N ILE A 120 -6.13 -6.44 -2.18
CA ILE A 120 -7.07 -6.54 -3.30
C ILE A 120 -6.34 -7.00 -4.56
N ASN A 121 -7.09 -7.55 -5.51
CA ASN A 121 -6.56 -8.02 -6.79
C ASN A 121 -5.37 -8.99 -6.56
N GLN A 122 -4.24 -8.78 -7.23
CA GLN A 122 -3.06 -9.63 -7.15
C GLN A 122 -2.47 -9.75 -5.73
N ARG A 123 -2.81 -8.81 -4.84
CA ARG A 123 -2.33 -8.75 -3.45
C ARG A 123 -3.20 -9.49 -2.45
N LYS A 124 -4.29 -10.10 -2.91
CA LYS A 124 -5.25 -10.79 -2.05
C LYS A 124 -4.64 -12.00 -1.34
N SER A 125 -3.76 -12.72 -2.03
CA SER A 125 -3.12 -13.91 -1.48
C SER A 125 -1.91 -13.58 -0.62
N GLU A 126 -1.13 -12.57 -1.04
CA GLU A 126 0.12 -12.10 -0.42
C GLU A 126 0.61 -10.85 -1.14
N PHE A 127 1.48 -10.07 -0.49
CA PHE A 127 2.14 -8.93 -1.12
C PHE A 127 3.46 -9.39 -1.75
N THR A 128 3.49 -10.37 -2.61
CA THR A 128 4.72 -10.75 -3.34
C THR A 128 4.46 -10.89 -4.83
N SER A 129 3.21 -11.09 -5.22
CA SER A 129 2.78 -11.11 -6.61
C SER A 129 3.03 -9.77 -7.31
N VAL A 130 3.72 -9.84 -8.45
CA VAL A 130 3.94 -8.71 -9.38
C VAL A 130 3.07 -8.80 -10.63
N GLU A 131 2.42 -9.94 -10.85
CA GLU A 131 1.50 -10.11 -11.98
C GLU A 131 0.26 -9.25 -11.75
N ALA A 132 -0.25 -8.65 -12.83
CA ALA A 132 -1.48 -7.88 -12.76
C ALA A 132 -2.66 -8.83 -12.87
N ASP A 133 -3.67 -8.68 -12.01
CA ASP A 133 -4.93 -9.38 -12.21
C ASP A 133 -5.66 -8.77 -13.43
N ASP A 134 -6.21 -9.65 -14.27
CA ASP A 134 -6.95 -9.26 -15.48
C ASP A 134 -8.27 -8.51 -15.16
N TYR A 135 -8.80 -8.67 -13.95
CA TYR A 135 -10.07 -8.08 -13.52
C TYR A 135 -9.93 -7.45 -12.14
N GLY A 136 -10.15 -6.13 -12.06
CA GLY A 136 -10.19 -5.42 -10.79
C GLY A 136 -11.40 -5.82 -9.93
N MET A 137 -11.23 -5.77 -8.62
CA MET A 137 -12.32 -5.86 -7.65
C MET A 137 -13.28 -4.68 -7.80
N ASN A 138 -14.55 -4.93 -7.48
CA ASN A 138 -15.55 -3.86 -7.43
C ASN A 138 -15.37 -2.98 -6.19
N ASP A 139 -15.93 -1.78 -6.25
CA ASP A 139 -15.79 -0.73 -5.25
C ASP A 139 -16.28 -1.15 -3.85
N ALA A 140 -17.35 -1.96 -3.80
CA ALA A 140 -17.92 -2.44 -2.54
C ALA A 140 -16.98 -3.42 -1.83
N ASP A 141 -16.32 -4.31 -2.59
CA ASP A 141 -15.36 -5.24 -2.04
C ASP A 141 -14.07 -4.53 -1.63
N VAL A 142 -13.63 -3.51 -2.39
CA VAL A 142 -12.49 -2.67 -2.02
C VAL A 142 -12.77 -1.92 -0.72
N TYR A 143 -13.96 -1.31 -0.58
CA TYR A 143 -14.39 -0.67 0.67
C TYR A 143 -14.38 -1.66 1.83
N LYS A 144 -14.95 -2.85 1.63
CA LYS A 144 -14.98 -3.88 2.67
C LYS A 144 -13.56 -4.24 3.13
N VAL A 145 -12.66 -4.51 2.19
CA VAL A 145 -11.27 -4.84 2.49
C VAL A 145 -10.55 -3.68 3.19
N ALA A 146 -10.78 -2.44 2.77
CA ALA A 146 -10.21 -1.26 3.42
C ALA A 146 -10.69 -1.13 4.88
N MET A 147 -11.99 -1.34 5.13
CA MET A 147 -12.58 -1.30 6.47
C MET A 147 -12.06 -2.43 7.36
N GLU A 148 -11.95 -3.65 6.85
CA GLU A 148 -11.40 -4.81 7.59
C GLU A 148 -9.92 -4.58 7.93
N THR A 149 -9.12 -4.13 6.97
CA THR A 149 -7.68 -3.84 7.17
C THR A 149 -7.47 -2.72 8.18
N ALA A 150 -8.23 -1.62 8.07
CA ALA A 150 -8.16 -0.50 9.01
C ALA A 150 -8.65 -0.91 10.41
N SER A 151 -9.69 -1.73 10.50
CA SER A 151 -10.20 -2.24 11.77
C SER A 151 -9.17 -3.12 12.48
N ALA A 152 -8.50 -4.02 11.76
CA ALA A 152 -7.42 -4.84 12.32
C ALA A 152 -6.26 -3.98 12.84
N MET A 153 -5.89 -2.93 12.09
CA MET A 153 -4.86 -1.98 12.51
C MET A 153 -5.26 -1.22 13.77
N ILE A 154 -6.51 -0.74 13.88
CA ILE A 154 -6.98 -0.03 15.08
C ILE A 154 -6.94 -0.93 16.33
N ARG A 155 -7.33 -2.21 16.21
CA ARG A 155 -7.24 -3.18 17.32
C ARG A 155 -5.81 -3.35 17.82
N LEU A 156 -4.81 -3.29 16.94
CA LEU A 156 -3.41 -3.33 17.34
C LEU A 156 -2.93 -1.98 17.90
N VAL A 157 -3.45 -0.85 17.41
CA VAL A 157 -3.11 0.47 17.97
C VAL A 157 -3.57 0.59 19.42
N ASP A 158 -4.78 0.12 19.72
CA ASP A 158 -5.31 0.04 21.08
C ASP A 158 -5.99 -1.32 21.37
N PRO A 159 -5.22 -2.31 21.86
CA PRO A 159 -5.75 -3.64 22.21
C PRO A 159 -6.82 -3.62 23.29
N ASN A 160 -6.83 -2.59 24.14
CA ASN A 160 -7.80 -2.43 25.23
C ASN A 160 -8.99 -1.55 24.81
N GLY A 161 -9.08 -1.18 23.53
CA GLY A 161 -10.08 -0.29 22.99
C GLY A 161 -11.51 -0.85 22.94
N GLY A 162 -11.68 -2.16 23.17
CA GLY A 162 -12.95 -2.85 23.10
C GLY A 162 -13.45 -3.11 21.68
N GLU A 163 -14.75 -3.34 21.54
CA GLU A 163 -15.38 -3.70 20.25
C GLU A 163 -15.28 -2.55 19.23
N MET A 164 -15.17 -2.91 17.94
CA MET A 164 -15.09 -1.96 16.84
C MET A 164 -16.48 -1.63 16.30
N SER A 165 -16.81 -0.35 16.26
CA SER A 165 -17.97 0.18 15.56
C SER A 165 -17.57 0.63 14.15
N ALA A 166 -18.42 0.32 13.17
CA ALA A 166 -18.25 0.72 11.77
C ALA A 166 -19.52 1.41 11.28
N LYS A 167 -19.37 2.58 10.65
CA LYS A 167 -20.47 3.34 10.07
C LYS A 167 -20.10 3.83 8.69
N ARG A 168 -20.99 3.63 7.73
CA ARG A 168 -20.89 4.24 6.40
C ARG A 168 -21.38 5.69 6.46
N VAL A 169 -20.62 6.64 5.89
CA VAL A 169 -20.85 8.10 6.03
C VAL A 169 -21.13 8.79 4.70
N ASP A 170 -20.85 8.13 3.57
CA ASP A 170 -21.18 8.67 2.26
C ASP A 170 -22.69 8.80 2.04
N LYS A 171 -23.04 9.76 1.17
CA LYS A 171 -24.39 10.00 0.68
C LYS A 171 -24.56 9.57 -0.78
N ASP A 172 -23.46 9.19 -1.43
CA ASP A 172 -23.34 8.92 -2.86
C ASP A 172 -22.82 7.49 -3.13
N ASN A 173 -22.41 7.18 -4.36
CA ASN A 173 -21.95 5.84 -4.74
C ASN A 173 -20.54 5.49 -4.26
N ASP A 174 -19.72 6.48 -3.84
CA ASP A 174 -18.34 6.25 -3.42
C ASP A 174 -18.32 5.93 -1.92
N PRO A 175 -18.09 4.68 -1.51
CA PRO A 175 -18.27 4.26 -0.12
C PRO A 175 -17.17 4.81 0.80
N VAL A 176 -17.57 5.45 1.90
CA VAL A 176 -16.66 6.05 2.89
C VAL A 176 -17.06 5.61 4.29
N GLY A 177 -16.08 5.19 5.08
CA GLY A 177 -16.32 4.53 6.36
C GLY A 177 -15.73 5.28 7.53
N VAL A 178 -16.43 5.30 8.65
CA VAL A 178 -15.89 5.69 9.96
C VAL A 178 -15.77 4.44 10.81
N LEU A 179 -14.59 4.26 11.40
CA LEU A 179 -14.30 3.25 12.39
C LEU A 179 -14.02 3.91 13.73
N GLN A 180 -14.51 3.32 14.81
CA GLN A 180 -14.22 3.76 16.18
C GLN A 180 -14.25 2.57 17.12
N ASN A 181 -13.26 2.46 18.00
CA ASN A 181 -13.29 1.49 19.08
C ASN A 181 -14.24 1.94 20.21
N ALA A 182 -14.74 0.99 21.01
CA ALA A 182 -15.72 1.25 22.06
C ALA A 182 -15.24 2.30 23.09
N ALA A 183 -13.94 2.28 23.42
CA ALA A 183 -13.32 3.27 24.30
C ALA A 183 -13.26 4.69 23.70
N GLY A 184 -13.43 4.83 22.38
CA GLY A 184 -13.32 6.08 21.65
C GLY A 184 -11.90 6.68 21.63
N THR A 185 -10.90 5.90 22.04
CA THR A 185 -9.48 6.27 22.06
C THR A 185 -8.88 6.34 20.67
N VAL A 186 -9.40 5.56 19.72
CA VAL A 186 -8.97 5.57 18.32
C VAL A 186 -10.18 5.65 17.40
N ARG A 187 -10.11 6.59 16.45
CA ARG A 187 -11.10 6.76 15.37
C ARG A 187 -10.41 6.86 14.04
N ALA A 188 -11.06 6.39 12.98
CA ALA A 188 -10.56 6.51 11.63
C ALA A 188 -11.66 6.93 10.65
N LEU A 189 -11.30 7.79 9.70
CA LEU A 189 -12.03 7.96 8.45
C LEU A 189 -11.28 7.20 7.35
N VAL A 190 -11.95 6.24 6.73
CA VAL A 190 -11.37 5.28 5.79
C VAL A 190 -11.84 5.56 4.38
N ILE A 191 -10.88 5.63 3.45
CA ILE A 191 -11.03 5.96 2.03
C ILE A 191 -11.86 7.22 1.72
N PRO A 192 -11.67 8.33 2.46
CA PRO A 192 -12.43 9.54 2.20
C PRO A 192 -12.04 10.21 0.88
N ASN A 193 -13.01 10.89 0.29
CA ASN A 193 -12.82 11.81 -0.82
C ASN A 193 -12.93 13.28 -0.32
N ALA A 194 -12.70 14.24 -1.22
CA ALA A 194 -12.66 15.65 -0.83
C ALA A 194 -13.99 16.21 -0.29
N GLN A 195 -15.12 15.58 -0.61
CA GLN A 195 -16.45 15.95 -0.10
C GLN A 195 -16.64 15.55 1.36
N ASP A 196 -15.85 14.60 1.87
CA ASP A 196 -15.94 14.10 3.24
C ASP A 196 -15.12 14.93 4.25
N LEU A 197 -14.57 16.06 3.83
CA LEU A 197 -13.80 16.95 4.71
C LEU A 197 -14.59 17.39 5.95
N ASP A 198 -15.89 17.64 5.81
CA ASP A 198 -16.71 18.02 6.96
C ASP A 198 -16.90 16.87 7.94
N ALA A 199 -17.00 15.63 7.44
CA ALA A 199 -17.01 14.43 8.28
C ALA A 199 -15.66 14.27 9.02
N LEU A 200 -14.54 14.51 8.32
CA LEU A 200 -13.21 14.48 8.93
C LEU A 200 -13.04 15.57 10.00
N ARG A 201 -13.52 16.79 9.75
CA ARG A 201 -13.50 17.90 10.73
C ARG A 201 -14.32 17.57 11.98
N ALA A 202 -15.50 16.96 11.80
CA ALA A 202 -16.33 16.53 12.92
C ALA A 202 -15.63 15.43 13.74
N LEU A 203 -15.02 14.45 13.08
CA LEU A 203 -14.26 13.37 13.72
C LEU A 203 -13.07 13.91 14.52
N ALA A 204 -12.29 14.82 13.91
CA ALA A 204 -11.15 15.47 14.55
C ALA A 204 -11.57 16.28 15.79
N SER A 205 -12.64 17.06 15.68
CA SER A 205 -13.17 17.85 16.81
C SER A 205 -13.58 16.98 18.00
N LEU A 206 -14.16 15.80 17.75
CA LEU A 206 -14.48 14.83 18.79
C LEU A 206 -13.22 14.27 19.47
N GLY A 207 -12.15 14.07 18.70
CA GLY A 207 -10.85 13.65 19.21
C GLY A 207 -10.20 14.71 20.10
N ASP A 208 -10.19 15.96 19.63
CA ASP A 208 -9.56 17.08 20.33
C ASP A 208 -10.24 17.40 21.67
N ALA A 209 -11.58 17.30 21.71
CA ALA A 209 -12.36 17.58 22.92
C ALA A 209 -11.96 16.70 24.11
N ASN A 210 -11.43 15.51 23.85
CA ASN A 210 -11.03 14.54 24.88
C ASN A 210 -9.51 14.48 25.10
N GLY A 211 -8.71 15.23 24.33
CA GLY A 211 -7.27 15.46 24.53
C GLY A 211 -6.31 14.27 24.35
N ALA A 212 -6.79 13.02 24.43
CA ALA A 212 -5.96 11.82 24.42
C ALA A 212 -6.20 10.89 23.22
N GLN A 213 -7.13 11.24 22.33
CA GLN A 213 -7.64 10.31 21.32
C GLN A 213 -6.92 10.48 19.98
N VAL A 214 -6.64 9.36 19.31
CA VAL A 214 -6.01 9.34 17.99
C VAL A 214 -7.09 9.38 16.91
N THR A 215 -6.97 10.33 15.98
CA THR A 215 -7.80 10.44 14.77
C THR A 215 -6.96 10.08 13.56
N LEU A 216 -7.37 9.03 12.85
CA LEU A 216 -6.68 8.49 11.69
C LEU A 216 -7.40 8.88 10.40
N LEU A 217 -6.62 9.35 9.44
CA LEU A 217 -7.01 9.48 8.04
C LEU A 217 -6.41 8.31 7.27
N VAL A 218 -7.22 7.36 6.84
CA VAL A 218 -6.76 6.10 6.23
C VAL A 218 -7.08 6.09 4.74
N ASN A 219 -6.04 5.94 3.91
CA ASN A 219 -6.14 5.81 2.45
C ASN A 219 -6.96 6.93 1.75
N PRO A 220 -6.66 8.22 1.98
CA PRO A 220 -7.38 9.31 1.31
C PRO A 220 -7.33 9.18 -0.23
N GLN A 221 -8.41 9.55 -0.90
CA GLN A 221 -8.61 9.34 -2.35
C GLN A 221 -8.36 10.60 -3.21
N TRP A 222 -8.02 11.73 -2.58
CA TRP A 222 -7.70 12.97 -3.31
C TRP A 222 -6.23 13.04 -3.68
N VAL A 223 -5.93 13.78 -4.73
CA VAL A 223 -4.56 13.98 -5.20
C VAL A 223 -4.08 15.37 -4.77
N GLU A 224 -3.06 15.43 -3.92
CA GLU A 224 -2.52 16.69 -3.38
C GLU A 224 -1.65 17.45 -4.41
N SER A 225 -1.11 16.75 -5.41
CA SER A 225 -0.24 17.34 -6.44
C SER A 225 -0.49 16.79 -7.86
N GLY A 226 -0.43 17.65 -8.88
CA GLY A 226 -0.48 17.22 -10.29
C GLY A 226 -1.82 17.39 -11.02
N GLN A 227 -2.91 17.73 -10.32
CA GLN A 227 -4.20 18.02 -10.96
C GLN A 227 -4.37 19.54 -11.22
N ILE A 228 -4.77 19.92 -12.44
CA ILE A 228 -4.97 21.32 -12.86
C ILE A 228 -6.02 22.04 -11.98
N ILE A 229 -6.99 21.28 -11.49
CA ILE A 229 -7.99 21.75 -10.52
C ILE A 229 -7.90 20.82 -9.31
N SER A 230 -7.61 21.41 -8.16
CA SER A 230 -7.59 20.72 -6.87
C SER A 230 -8.98 20.21 -6.53
N ASP A 231 -9.08 18.99 -5.99
CA ASP A 231 -10.36 18.43 -5.52
C ASP A 231 -11.03 19.32 -4.45
N PHE A 232 -10.23 20.12 -3.74
CA PHE A 232 -10.64 21.09 -2.71
C PHE A 232 -11.04 22.48 -3.22
N GLY A 233 -11.25 22.65 -4.52
CA GLY A 233 -11.65 23.93 -5.12
C GLY A 233 -10.48 24.91 -5.32
N ILE A 234 -10.79 26.21 -5.33
CA ILE A 234 -9.86 27.28 -5.75
C ILE A 234 -9.66 28.31 -4.63
N GLY A 235 -8.44 28.85 -4.53
CA GLY A 235 -8.15 30.03 -3.71
C GLY A 235 -8.24 29.78 -2.19
N PRO A 236 -8.91 30.64 -1.41
CA PRO A 236 -8.96 30.54 0.06
C PRO A 236 -9.57 29.24 0.59
N TRP A 237 -10.46 28.60 -0.17
CA TRP A 237 -11.12 27.37 0.25
C TRP A 237 -10.16 26.18 0.17
N LYS A 238 -9.40 26.08 -0.92
CA LYS A 238 -8.29 25.13 -1.04
C LYS A 238 -7.30 25.30 0.09
N LYS A 239 -6.88 26.54 0.37
CA LYS A 239 -5.92 26.83 1.44
C LYS A 239 -6.42 26.33 2.80
N ARG A 240 -7.66 26.65 3.17
CA ARG A 240 -8.26 26.18 4.44
C ARG A 240 -8.45 24.66 4.53
N ALA A 241 -8.61 23.98 3.40
CA ALA A 241 -8.64 22.52 3.35
C ALA A 241 -7.25 21.94 3.57
N MET A 242 -6.25 22.42 2.83
CA MET A 242 -4.86 21.98 2.97
C MET A 242 -4.30 22.31 4.35
N ASP A 243 -4.49 23.53 4.87
CA ASP A 243 -4.06 23.92 6.22
C ASP A 243 -4.65 22.99 7.31
N PHE A 244 -5.84 22.41 7.08
CA PHE A 244 -6.44 21.42 7.98
C PHE A 244 -5.86 20.01 7.77
N LEU A 245 -5.67 19.58 6.52
CA LEU A 245 -5.06 18.28 6.20
C LEU A 245 -3.60 18.21 6.65
N ASP A 246 -2.87 19.31 6.57
CA ASP A 246 -1.49 19.46 7.06
C ASP A 246 -1.39 19.26 8.58
N THR A 247 -2.52 19.27 9.31
CA THR A 247 -2.52 18.90 10.74
C THR A 247 -2.43 17.40 10.98
N PHE A 248 -2.61 16.56 9.95
CA PHE A 248 -2.49 15.12 10.03
C PHE A 248 -1.07 14.69 9.67
N GLU A 249 -0.34 14.17 10.66
CA GLU A 249 1.04 13.73 10.48
C GLU A 249 1.09 12.48 9.58
N SER A 250 1.90 12.52 8.52
CA SER A 250 2.10 11.38 7.62
C SER A 250 2.92 10.29 8.30
N THR A 251 2.22 9.33 8.93
CA THR A 251 2.83 8.40 9.88
C THR A 251 3.30 7.10 9.24
N TYR A 252 2.55 6.61 8.24
CA TYR A 252 2.87 5.38 7.53
C TYR A 252 2.32 5.45 6.10
N ALA A 253 3.12 5.04 5.11
CA ALA A 253 2.64 4.84 3.76
C ALA A 253 3.33 3.62 3.14
N LEU A 254 2.54 2.66 2.65
CA LEU A 254 2.99 1.60 1.76
C LEU A 254 2.18 1.66 0.46
N THR A 255 2.83 2.06 -0.63
CA THR A 255 2.19 2.19 -1.94
C THR A 255 2.89 1.32 -2.98
N GLU A 256 2.16 0.97 -4.04
CA GLU A 256 2.67 0.21 -5.18
C GLU A 256 2.58 1.06 -6.44
N SER A 257 3.67 1.14 -7.20
CA SER A 257 3.70 1.78 -8.52
C SER A 257 4.15 0.76 -9.56
N ARG A 258 3.31 0.57 -10.58
CA ARG A 258 3.58 -0.34 -11.70
C ARG A 258 4.11 0.49 -12.86
N VAL A 259 5.40 0.36 -13.12
CA VAL A 259 6.14 1.23 -14.03
C VAL A 259 6.42 0.49 -15.33
N GLY A 260 6.13 1.12 -16.46
CA GLY A 260 6.41 0.57 -17.79
C GLY A 260 5.76 -0.79 -18.02
N ALA A 261 6.49 -1.69 -18.70
CA ALA A 261 6.06 -3.05 -18.97
C ALA A 261 6.36 -3.97 -17.76
N ALA A 262 5.67 -3.73 -16.65
CA ALA A 262 5.97 -4.31 -15.33
C ALA A 262 6.03 -5.86 -15.25
N ALA A 263 5.43 -6.57 -16.22
CA ALA A 263 5.44 -8.03 -16.31
C ALA A 263 6.44 -8.57 -17.37
N THR A 264 7.15 -7.69 -18.10
CA THR A 264 8.00 -8.10 -19.22
C THR A 264 9.41 -8.40 -18.74
N ARG A 265 9.74 -9.70 -18.71
CA ARG A 265 11.10 -10.22 -18.58
C ARG A 265 11.96 -9.62 -19.70
N ASP A 266 13.17 -9.15 -19.39
CA ASP A 266 14.22 -8.98 -20.41
C ASP A 266 15.01 -10.29 -20.54
N PRO A 267 14.63 -11.21 -21.46
CA PRO A 267 15.33 -12.48 -21.63
C PRO A 267 16.76 -12.30 -22.13
N ALA A 268 17.10 -11.17 -22.76
CA ALA A 268 18.46 -10.93 -23.26
C ALA A 268 19.44 -10.60 -22.12
N ARG A 269 18.94 -10.16 -20.96
CA ARG A 269 19.76 -9.76 -19.80
C ARG A 269 19.53 -10.60 -18.54
N GLY A 270 18.87 -11.75 -18.64
CA GLY A 270 18.75 -12.70 -17.53
C GLY A 270 17.43 -12.66 -16.76
N GLY A 271 16.49 -11.78 -17.13
CA GLY A 271 15.12 -11.79 -16.63
C GLY A 271 14.83 -10.97 -15.37
N ASP A 272 15.81 -10.73 -14.49
CA ASP A 272 15.63 -9.83 -13.34
C ASP A 272 16.13 -8.40 -13.63
N PHE A 273 16.40 -8.10 -14.90
CA PHE A 273 16.72 -6.76 -15.37
C PHE A 273 15.42 -5.98 -15.64
N MET A 274 15.18 -4.94 -14.86
CA MET A 274 13.96 -4.13 -14.90
C MET A 274 13.94 -3.06 -16.03
N GLY A 275 14.83 -3.15 -17.02
CA GLY A 275 15.11 -2.09 -17.99
C GLY A 275 13.98 -1.66 -18.93
N VAL A 276 12.81 -2.29 -18.84
CA VAL A 276 11.57 -1.94 -19.57
C VAL A 276 10.40 -1.63 -18.65
N GLY A 277 10.58 -1.76 -17.33
CA GLY A 277 9.54 -1.60 -16.33
C GLY A 277 9.67 -2.60 -15.17
N GLY A 278 8.85 -2.39 -14.15
CA GLY A 278 8.80 -3.25 -12.97
C GLY A 278 7.73 -2.80 -11.98
N VAL A 279 7.63 -3.53 -10.88
CA VAL A 279 6.76 -3.15 -9.74
C VAL A 279 7.65 -2.55 -8.65
N ALA A 280 7.39 -1.30 -8.30
CA ALA A 280 8.00 -0.63 -7.15
C ALA A 280 7.04 -0.65 -5.97
N ARG A 281 7.56 -0.95 -4.78
CA ARG A 281 6.89 -0.63 -3.52
C ARG A 281 7.60 0.45 -2.78
N ILE A 282 6.85 1.41 -2.30
CA ILE A 282 7.38 2.59 -1.64
C ILE A 282 6.90 2.54 -0.20
N LEU A 283 7.84 2.34 0.72
CA LEU A 283 7.60 2.32 2.16
C LEU A 283 8.11 3.61 2.79
N LYS A 284 7.26 4.26 3.57
CA LYS A 284 7.60 5.39 4.42
C LYS A 284 7.01 5.14 5.80
N THR A 285 7.85 4.95 6.81
CA THR A 285 7.45 5.09 8.21
C THR A 285 7.72 6.52 8.67
N ARG A 286 7.17 6.95 9.81
CA ARG A 286 7.40 8.30 10.35
C ARG A 286 8.89 8.67 10.39
N THR A 287 9.71 7.76 10.91
CA THR A 287 11.15 7.95 11.14
C THR A 287 12.02 7.71 9.92
N SER A 288 11.54 6.94 8.93
CA SER A 288 12.34 6.63 7.74
C SER A 288 12.23 7.71 6.67
N ALA A 289 13.19 7.75 5.75
CA ALA A 289 12.99 8.33 4.43
C ALA A 289 12.10 7.38 3.57
N PHE A 290 11.73 7.79 2.36
CA PHE A 290 10.99 6.91 1.44
C PHE A 290 11.93 5.85 0.90
N GLN A 291 11.64 4.59 1.22
CA GLN A 291 12.39 3.42 0.79
C GLN A 291 11.68 2.81 -0.42
N ILE A 292 12.41 2.68 -1.53
CA ILE A 292 11.90 2.17 -2.80
C ILE A 292 12.41 0.74 -2.97
N PHE A 293 11.48 -0.20 -2.99
CA PHE A 293 11.73 -1.62 -3.18
C PHE A 293 11.37 -2.02 -4.60
N ALA A 294 12.30 -2.68 -5.30
CA ALA A 294 11.99 -3.37 -6.55
C ALA A 294 11.51 -4.79 -6.23
N MET A 295 10.40 -5.20 -6.86
CA MET A 295 9.81 -6.53 -6.66
C MET A 295 10.20 -7.49 -7.77
N GLY A 296 10.69 -8.68 -7.43
CA GLY A 296 10.97 -9.77 -8.38
C GLY A 296 9.73 -10.61 -8.67
N GLN A 297 9.70 -11.29 -9.83
CA GLN A 297 8.63 -12.22 -10.20
C GLN A 297 8.52 -13.45 -9.29
N ASP A 298 9.62 -13.81 -8.63
CA ASP A 298 9.68 -14.89 -7.67
C ASP A 298 9.23 -14.47 -6.26
N GLY A 299 8.62 -13.29 -6.12
CA GLY A 299 8.14 -12.76 -4.86
C GLY A 299 9.21 -12.13 -3.98
N SER A 300 10.46 -12.13 -4.43
CA SER A 300 11.54 -11.42 -3.74
C SER A 300 11.37 -9.90 -3.84
N SER A 301 12.03 -9.18 -2.95
CA SER A 301 12.03 -7.72 -2.96
C SER A 301 13.33 -7.18 -2.41
N GLU A 302 13.81 -6.08 -2.96
CA GLU A 302 15.00 -5.41 -2.43
C GLU A 302 14.87 -3.89 -2.45
N CYS A 303 15.35 -3.24 -1.40
CA CYS A 303 15.45 -1.79 -1.35
C CYS A 303 16.56 -1.31 -2.30
N VAL A 304 16.15 -0.72 -3.42
CA VAL A 304 17.05 -0.25 -4.46
C VAL A 304 17.48 1.20 -4.22
N CYS A 305 16.62 2.02 -3.62
CA CYS A 305 16.85 3.45 -3.44
C CYS A 305 16.12 4.01 -2.21
N VAL A 306 16.71 5.02 -1.57
CA VAL A 306 16.09 5.77 -0.47
C VAL A 306 16.11 7.26 -0.83
N VAL A 307 14.94 7.92 -0.77
CA VAL A 307 14.75 9.32 -1.15
C VAL A 307 14.03 10.12 -0.05
N PRO A 308 14.35 11.42 0.12
CA PRO A 308 13.79 12.22 1.21
C PRO A 308 12.34 12.66 0.98
N SER A 309 11.85 12.62 -0.26
CA SER A 309 10.50 13.04 -0.64
C SER A 309 9.82 11.96 -1.46
N GLU A 310 8.50 11.95 -1.47
CA GLU A 310 7.70 10.98 -2.22
C GLU A 310 8.15 10.90 -3.69
N PRO A 311 8.48 9.69 -4.19
CA PRO A 311 8.96 9.53 -5.56
C PRO A 311 7.82 9.69 -6.56
N SER A 312 8.05 10.46 -7.63
CA SER A 312 7.10 10.55 -8.73
C SER A 312 7.20 9.33 -9.66
N TYR A 313 6.11 9.03 -10.38
CA TYR A 313 6.13 8.00 -11.43
C TYR A 313 7.27 8.24 -12.43
N GLU A 314 7.48 9.49 -12.86
CA GLU A 314 8.55 9.85 -13.80
C GLU A 314 9.96 9.55 -13.23
N PHE A 315 10.17 9.77 -11.93
CA PHE A 315 11.42 9.42 -11.27
C PHE A 315 11.64 7.90 -11.26
N LEU A 316 10.61 7.12 -10.92
CA LEU A 316 10.70 5.66 -10.92
C LEU A 316 11.00 5.13 -12.33
N GLU A 317 10.28 5.62 -13.34
CA GLU A 317 10.44 5.22 -14.74
C GLU A 317 11.79 5.60 -15.31
N LYS A 318 12.23 6.86 -15.14
CA LYS A 318 13.39 7.39 -15.86
C LYS A 318 14.70 7.25 -15.11
N GLU A 319 14.67 7.15 -13.78
CA GLU A 319 15.88 7.12 -12.96
C GLU A 319 16.09 5.80 -12.23
N VAL A 320 15.03 5.15 -11.73
CA VAL A 320 15.16 3.91 -10.96
C VAL A 320 15.19 2.68 -11.88
N PHE A 321 14.12 2.45 -12.65
CA PHE A 321 13.96 1.19 -13.39
C PHE A 321 14.82 1.07 -14.66
N ILE A 322 15.39 2.17 -15.16
CA ILE A 322 16.29 2.15 -16.33
C ILE A 322 17.74 1.84 -15.95
N LYS A 323 18.17 2.12 -14.70
CA LYS A 323 19.58 2.00 -14.31
C LYS A 323 19.90 0.62 -13.75
N GLU A 324 20.98 0.04 -14.26
CA GLU A 324 21.44 -1.30 -13.86
C GLU A 324 21.87 -1.39 -12.38
N GLU A 325 22.30 -0.27 -11.78
CA GLU A 325 22.67 -0.20 -10.35
C GLU A 325 21.49 -0.47 -9.39
N TYR A 326 20.25 -0.31 -9.88
CA TYR A 326 19.01 -0.59 -9.16
C TYR A 326 18.34 -1.89 -9.63
N SER A 327 19.02 -2.69 -10.46
CA SER A 327 18.50 -4.00 -10.90
C SER A 327 18.75 -5.07 -9.83
N LEU A 328 17.74 -5.92 -9.64
CA LEU A 328 17.79 -7.08 -8.76
C LEU A 328 18.91 -8.07 -9.15
N LEU A 329 19.28 -8.17 -10.44
CA LEU A 329 20.34 -9.08 -10.89
C LEU A 329 21.69 -8.87 -10.20
N ARG A 330 22.08 -7.61 -9.93
CA ARG A 330 23.41 -7.31 -9.38
C ARG A 330 23.52 -7.61 -7.90
N ARG A 331 22.38 -7.62 -7.21
CA ARG A 331 22.32 -7.67 -5.76
C ARG A 331 21.87 -9.03 -5.23
N ARG A 332 21.54 -9.96 -6.13
CA ARG A 332 21.07 -11.33 -5.82
C ARG A 332 22.09 -12.45 -6.07
N ASN A 333 23.37 -12.12 -6.31
CA ASN A 333 24.38 -13.16 -6.47
C ASN A 333 24.77 -13.79 -5.12
N GLY A 334 24.26 -15.00 -4.81
CA GLY A 334 24.82 -15.90 -3.78
C GLY A 334 23.89 -16.25 -2.61
N ALA A 335 24.48 -16.78 -1.54
CA ALA A 335 23.84 -17.26 -0.30
C ALA A 335 23.12 -16.17 0.54
N GLU A 336 22.92 -14.98 -0.02
CA GLU A 336 22.26 -13.83 0.61
C GLU A 336 20.74 -13.80 0.34
N ALA A 337 20.24 -14.65 -0.56
CA ALA A 337 18.80 -14.91 -0.67
C ALA A 337 18.34 -15.60 0.62
N GLY A 338 17.68 -14.84 1.51
CA GLY A 338 17.13 -15.35 2.76
C GLY A 338 16.11 -16.49 2.57
N PRO A 339 15.58 -17.06 3.67
CA PRO A 339 14.58 -18.13 3.59
C PRO A 339 13.35 -17.68 2.79
N SER A 340 12.66 -18.63 2.15
CA SER A 340 11.42 -18.33 1.43
C SER A 340 10.37 -17.72 2.35
N LEU A 341 9.37 -17.03 1.78
CA LEU A 341 8.28 -16.43 2.55
C LEU A 341 7.61 -17.47 3.45
N GLU A 342 7.37 -18.68 2.94
CA GLU A 342 6.76 -19.77 3.69
C GLU A 342 7.59 -20.16 4.90
N THR A 343 8.89 -20.41 4.73
CA THR A 343 9.78 -20.81 5.83
C THR A 343 9.90 -19.69 6.86
N ARG A 344 9.91 -18.43 6.42
CA ARG A 344 9.95 -17.25 7.31
C ARG A 344 8.66 -17.13 8.12
N LEU A 345 7.50 -17.29 7.50
CA LEU A 345 6.20 -17.24 8.16
C LEU A 345 6.03 -18.40 9.14
N GLU A 346 6.38 -19.62 8.74
CA GLU A 346 6.36 -20.80 9.64
C GLU A 346 7.22 -20.55 10.87
N SER A 347 8.47 -20.10 10.69
CA SER A 347 9.37 -19.82 11.79
C SER A 347 8.82 -18.73 12.72
N SER A 348 8.25 -17.66 12.16
CA SER A 348 7.65 -16.57 12.93
C SER A 348 6.43 -17.02 13.71
N ILE A 349 5.56 -17.83 13.10
CA ILE A 349 4.33 -18.33 13.72
C ILE A 349 4.66 -19.34 14.82
N SER A 350 5.59 -20.27 14.57
CA SER A 350 6.06 -21.21 15.59
C SER A 350 6.71 -20.50 16.77
N ALA A 351 7.49 -19.44 16.53
CA ALA A 351 8.07 -18.64 17.60
C ALA A 351 7.00 -17.93 18.45
N ALA A 352 5.97 -17.37 17.81
CA ALA A 352 4.85 -16.73 18.50
C ALA A 352 4.00 -17.73 19.30
N ALA A 353 3.79 -18.93 18.77
CA ALA A 353 3.07 -20.00 19.47
C ALA A 353 3.84 -20.54 20.68
N ALA A 354 5.18 -20.53 20.64
CA ALA A 354 6.04 -20.99 21.73
C ALA A 354 6.19 -19.98 22.87
N SER A 355 6.02 -18.67 22.61
CA SER A 355 5.97 -17.67 23.66
C SER A 355 4.65 -17.79 24.44
N ALA A 356 4.71 -18.40 25.63
CA ALA A 356 3.57 -18.74 26.49
C ALA A 356 2.74 -17.55 27.05
N ASP A 357 3.00 -16.32 26.61
CA ASP A 357 2.11 -15.19 26.83
C ASP A 357 1.22 -15.12 25.59
N GLY A 358 -0.10 -15.29 25.76
CA GLY A 358 -1.13 -15.35 24.70
C GLY A 358 -1.12 -14.14 23.76
N GLY A 359 -0.08 -14.06 22.94
CA GLY A 359 0.30 -12.91 22.15
C GLY A 359 -0.63 -12.79 20.97
N ALA A 360 -1.38 -11.68 20.97
CA ALA A 360 -2.24 -11.18 19.90
C ALA A 360 -2.56 -12.24 18.85
N ALA A 361 -3.61 -13.04 19.10
CA ALA A 361 -4.14 -13.98 18.12
C ALA A 361 -4.18 -13.29 16.76
N MET A 362 -3.45 -13.86 15.79
CA MET A 362 -3.40 -13.37 14.42
C MET A 362 -4.81 -13.00 13.97
N ASP A 363 -5.02 -11.79 13.44
CA ASP A 363 -6.34 -11.42 12.95
C ASP A 363 -6.64 -12.20 11.66
N TRP A 364 -7.24 -13.38 11.81
CA TRP A 364 -7.54 -14.31 10.73
C TRP A 364 -8.48 -13.74 9.66
N SER A 365 -9.10 -12.58 9.91
CA SER A 365 -9.91 -11.90 8.91
C SER A 365 -9.07 -11.27 7.79
N ILE A 366 -7.82 -10.89 8.11
CA ILE A 366 -6.86 -10.29 7.16
C ILE A 366 -5.69 -11.22 6.81
N ALA A 367 -5.66 -12.43 7.39
CA ALA A 367 -4.61 -13.39 7.13
C ALA A 367 -4.57 -13.80 5.65
N SER A 368 -3.36 -13.74 5.10
CA SER A 368 -3.02 -14.08 3.73
C SER A 368 -3.06 -15.61 3.51
N THR A 369 -3.09 -16.04 2.25
CA THR A 369 -3.11 -17.49 1.95
C THR A 369 -1.83 -18.16 2.43
N ALA A 370 -0.68 -17.50 2.27
CA ALA A 370 0.61 -17.99 2.74
C ALA A 370 0.66 -18.13 4.27
N GLU A 371 0.12 -17.15 5.01
CA GLU A 371 0.05 -17.19 6.48
C GLU A 371 -0.83 -18.32 6.98
N ILE A 372 -1.99 -18.53 6.37
CA ILE A 372 -2.89 -19.62 6.76
C ILE A 372 -2.21 -20.97 6.50
N ASN A 373 -1.57 -21.15 5.35
CA ASN A 373 -0.85 -22.39 5.03
C ASN A 373 0.35 -22.63 5.96
N ALA A 374 1.07 -21.57 6.35
CA ALA A 374 2.15 -21.65 7.32
C ALA A 374 1.63 -22.00 8.72
N ALA A 375 0.53 -21.37 9.15
CA ALA A 375 -0.09 -21.63 10.45
C ALA A 375 -0.67 -23.04 10.57
N VAL A 376 -1.25 -23.59 9.49
CA VAL A 376 -1.69 -25.00 9.44
C VAL A 376 -0.50 -25.95 9.57
N ARG A 377 0.63 -25.65 8.90
CA ARG A 377 1.85 -26.48 8.98
C ARG A 377 2.53 -26.40 10.35
N ALA A 378 2.47 -25.23 10.98
CA ALA A 378 3.03 -24.97 12.31
C ALA A 378 2.09 -25.37 13.48
N ASP A 379 0.90 -25.92 13.19
CA ASP A 379 -0.11 -26.27 14.18
C ASP A 379 -0.53 -25.12 15.13
N ALA A 380 -0.53 -23.90 14.60
CA ALA A 380 -0.81 -22.69 15.36
C ALA A 380 -2.29 -22.26 15.34
N ILE A 381 -3.15 -22.93 14.56
CA ILE A 381 -4.58 -22.60 14.47
C ILE A 381 -5.37 -23.47 15.46
N GLY A 382 -6.07 -22.83 16.39
CA GLY A 382 -6.96 -23.49 17.35
C GLY A 382 -8.43 -23.51 16.90
N PRO A 383 -9.27 -24.35 17.54
CA PRO A 383 -10.72 -24.35 17.27
C PRO A 383 -11.41 -23.01 17.57
N ALA A 384 -10.88 -22.24 18.52
CA ALA A 384 -11.39 -20.91 18.89
C ALA A 384 -11.14 -19.86 17.79
N ASP A 385 -10.13 -20.08 16.93
CA ASP A 385 -9.75 -19.14 15.88
C ASP A 385 -10.69 -19.18 14.67
N VAL A 386 -11.42 -20.30 14.49
CA VAL A 386 -12.24 -20.57 13.30
C VAL A 386 -13.28 -19.48 13.03
N ASP A 387 -13.81 -18.84 14.08
CA ASP A 387 -14.79 -17.78 13.92
C ASP A 387 -14.22 -16.48 13.36
N GLY A 388 -12.92 -16.25 13.54
CA GLY A 388 -12.18 -15.10 12.99
C GLY A 388 -11.89 -15.21 11.50
N PHE A 389 -11.99 -16.40 10.89
CA PHE A 389 -11.67 -16.58 9.48
C PHE A 389 -12.71 -15.97 8.54
N SER A 390 -12.20 -15.34 7.48
CA SER A 390 -13.00 -15.02 6.29
C SER A 390 -13.43 -16.30 5.56
N LYS A 391 -14.47 -16.20 4.72
CA LYS A 391 -14.93 -17.33 3.89
C LYS A 391 -13.81 -17.92 3.02
N THR A 392 -12.93 -17.06 2.49
CA THR A 392 -11.77 -17.50 1.70
C THR A 392 -10.77 -18.19 2.60
N GLY A 393 -10.48 -17.63 3.78
CA GLY A 393 -9.54 -18.22 4.73
C GLY A 393 -9.96 -19.60 5.21
N ILE A 394 -11.27 -19.83 5.47
CA ILE A 394 -11.78 -21.16 5.84
C ILE A 394 -11.49 -22.18 4.73
N ARG A 395 -11.72 -21.81 3.47
CA ARG A 395 -11.43 -22.71 2.34
C ARG A 395 -9.94 -22.98 2.21
N THR A 396 -9.10 -21.97 2.41
CA THR A 396 -7.64 -22.14 2.39
C THR A 396 -7.19 -23.11 3.49
N ALA A 397 -7.66 -22.92 4.73
CA ALA A 397 -7.33 -23.81 5.85
C ALA A 397 -7.81 -25.24 5.60
N LEU A 398 -9.04 -25.43 5.12
CA LEU A 398 -9.56 -26.75 4.75
C LEU A 398 -8.75 -27.39 3.62
N ALA A 399 -8.39 -26.63 2.57
CA ALA A 399 -7.57 -27.13 1.48
C ALA A 399 -6.18 -27.56 1.96
N ALA A 400 -5.55 -26.77 2.84
CA ALA A 400 -4.26 -27.08 3.43
C ALA A 400 -4.29 -28.37 4.29
N LEU A 401 -5.43 -28.66 4.92
CA LEU A 401 -5.69 -29.91 5.65
C LEU A 401 -6.13 -31.07 4.74
N GLY A 402 -6.27 -30.87 3.43
CA GLY A 402 -6.75 -31.88 2.49
C GLY A 402 -8.25 -32.19 2.61
N LEU A 403 -9.03 -31.29 3.21
CA LEU A 403 -10.46 -31.46 3.46
C LEU A 403 -11.33 -30.82 2.37
N PRO A 404 -12.59 -31.28 2.18
CA PRO A 404 -13.50 -30.67 1.21
C PRO A 404 -13.75 -29.18 1.49
N THR A 405 -13.68 -28.35 0.44
CA THR A 405 -13.84 -26.87 0.52
C THR A 405 -15.20 -26.36 0.03
N SER A 406 -16.13 -27.28 -0.25
CA SER A 406 -17.48 -26.98 -0.72
C SER A 406 -18.49 -26.97 0.44
N GLY A 407 -19.56 -26.19 0.28
CA GLY A 407 -20.68 -26.10 1.23
C GLY A 407 -21.01 -24.69 1.71
N LYS A 408 -21.98 -24.62 2.63
CA LYS A 408 -22.31 -23.40 3.39
C LYS A 408 -21.15 -23.06 4.33
N VAL A 409 -21.00 -21.77 4.67
CA VAL A 409 -19.85 -21.29 5.48
C VAL A 409 -19.85 -21.94 6.85
N GLU A 410 -21.02 -22.10 7.46
CA GLU A 410 -21.22 -22.68 8.78
C GLU A 410 -20.79 -24.15 8.81
N SER A 411 -21.14 -24.92 7.78
CA SER A 411 -20.71 -26.31 7.64
C SER A 411 -19.20 -26.43 7.40
N MET A 412 -18.60 -25.50 6.65
CA MET A 412 -17.15 -25.46 6.50
C MET A 412 -16.44 -25.10 7.81
N ARG A 413 -17.03 -24.20 8.62
CA ARG A 413 -16.50 -23.87 9.96
C ARG A 413 -16.56 -25.06 10.90
N GLU A 414 -17.68 -25.77 10.94
CA GLU A 414 -17.85 -26.97 11.75
C GLU A 414 -16.80 -28.03 11.40
N ARG A 415 -16.66 -28.34 10.09
CA ARG A 415 -15.64 -29.26 9.58
C ARG A 415 -14.22 -28.86 9.97
N LEU A 416 -13.89 -27.57 9.89
CA LEU A 416 -12.57 -27.08 10.28
C LEU A 416 -12.36 -27.23 11.79
N ARG A 417 -13.36 -26.92 12.63
CA ARG A 417 -13.26 -27.11 14.09
C ARG A 417 -13.08 -28.58 14.47
N GLU A 418 -13.84 -29.48 13.85
CA GLU A 418 -13.73 -30.93 14.09
C GLU A 418 -12.32 -31.43 13.78
N ALA A 419 -11.79 -31.09 12.60
CA ALA A 419 -10.44 -31.50 12.21
C ALA A 419 -9.35 -30.97 13.16
N LEU A 420 -9.48 -29.73 13.64
CA LEU A 420 -8.54 -29.15 14.61
C LEU A 420 -8.66 -29.77 16.01
N LEU A 421 -9.85 -30.23 16.40
CA LEU A 421 -10.08 -30.92 17.67
C LEU A 421 -9.53 -32.35 17.64
N GLU A 422 -9.76 -33.10 16.57
CA GLU A 422 -9.23 -34.46 16.39
C GLU A 422 -7.70 -34.47 16.48
N LYS A 423 -7.04 -33.50 15.85
CA LYS A 423 -5.58 -33.35 15.86
C LYS A 423 -5.02 -33.09 17.27
N LYS A 424 -5.68 -32.26 18.07
CA LYS A 424 -5.32 -32.05 19.49
C LYS A 424 -5.57 -33.26 20.38
N GLY A 425 -6.58 -34.07 20.05
CA GLY A 425 -6.87 -35.32 20.76
C GLY A 425 -5.81 -36.40 20.55
N THR A 426 -5.11 -36.39 19.42
CA THR A 426 -4.09 -37.40 19.09
C THR A 426 -2.75 -37.14 19.78
N GLU A 427 -2.47 -35.92 20.26
CA GLU A 427 -1.23 -35.58 20.98
C GLU A 427 -1.14 -36.13 22.42
N TRP A 428 -2.24 -36.67 22.98
CA TRP A 428 -2.27 -37.22 24.34
C TRP A 428 -2.07 -38.75 24.41
N GLU A 429 -1.89 -39.42 23.28
CA GLU A 429 -1.55 -40.85 23.23
C GLU A 429 -0.09 -41.05 22.83
N TYR A 430 0.87 -40.66 23.68
CA TYR A 430 2.21 -41.27 23.75
C TYR A 430 2.90 -41.02 25.08
#